data_AF-A0A7X9BQM4-F1
#
_entry.id   AF-A0A7X9BQM4-F1
#
_cell.length_a   1.000
_cell.length_b   1.000
_cell.length_c   1.000
_cell.angle_alpha   90.00
_cell.angle_beta   90.00
_cell.angle_gamma   90.00
#
_symmetry.space_group_name_H-M   'P 1'
#
loop_
_entity.id
_entity.type
_entity.pdbx_description
1 polymer ?
#
loop_
_entity_poly.entity_id
_entity_poly.type
_entity_poly.pdbx_seq_one_letter_code
_entity_poly.pdbx_strand_id
1 'polypeptide(L)'
;MTSFKTHLKKMLSFTLILFLLVGTMQVNALNMDTTGSEAIFTDMPDDWSTAALKHAVENGLLVGSGGKILPNDYLTRAQMAAVIVRAFNASEKADLSGYSDVKPTDWFADSMAQAHKMGVMQGSNGKMYPANFITRQEVCAVMARAFKLEPEEKINKTFTDADKISDWAKGEVYAVVNGGYIQGHNGILDPLGYVTRAQFAQIFYNFIKQYIRTPGEYTKVADGNIMINTPDVTLKDV
;
A
#
# COMPACT_ATOMS: atom_id res chain seq x y z
N MET A 1 2.74 -23.30 -67.76
CA MET A 1 2.40 -22.68 -66.45
C MET A 1 3.19 -23.29 -65.28
N THR A 2 4.43 -23.76 -65.51
CA THR A 2 5.21 -24.59 -64.57
C THR A 2 6.58 -23.99 -64.21
N SER A 3 7.10 -23.05 -65.01
CA SER A 3 8.41 -22.40 -64.74
C SER A 3 8.33 -21.29 -63.67
N PHE A 4 7.19 -20.59 -63.57
CA PHE A 4 7.01 -19.48 -62.63
C PHE A 4 6.98 -19.93 -61.15
N LYS A 5 6.43 -21.13 -60.87
CA LYS A 5 6.38 -21.68 -59.50
C LYS A 5 7.75 -22.12 -58.97
N THR A 6 8.69 -22.46 -59.85
CA THR A 6 10.02 -22.93 -59.46
C THR A 6 10.94 -21.78 -59.08
N HIS A 7 10.82 -20.63 -59.76
CA HIS A 7 11.54 -19.41 -59.40
C HIS A 7 11.02 -18.77 -58.11
N LEU A 8 9.71 -18.84 -57.85
CA LEU A 8 9.12 -18.32 -56.60
C LEU A 8 9.58 -19.11 -55.37
N LYS A 9 9.76 -20.44 -55.48
CA LYS A 9 10.31 -21.26 -54.38
C LYS A 9 11.80 -21.02 -54.12
N LYS A 10 12.59 -20.73 -55.15
CA LYS A 10 14.01 -20.38 -54.98
C LYS A 10 14.21 -18.97 -54.42
N MET A 11 13.33 -18.02 -54.76
CA MET A 11 13.34 -16.67 -54.16
C MET A 11 12.80 -16.64 -52.73
N LEU A 12 11.83 -17.50 -52.37
CA LEU A 12 11.39 -17.66 -50.97
C LEU A 12 12.44 -18.34 -50.09
N SER A 13 13.24 -19.27 -50.64
CA SER A 13 14.28 -19.96 -49.86
C SER A 13 15.53 -19.11 -49.62
N PHE A 14 15.78 -18.09 -50.46
CA PHE A 14 16.90 -17.15 -50.26
C PHE A 14 16.54 -15.97 -49.35
N THR A 15 15.26 -15.64 -49.21
CA THR A 15 14.79 -14.61 -48.25
C THR A 15 14.62 -15.14 -46.83
N LEU A 16 14.53 -16.46 -46.63
CA LEU A 16 14.44 -17.07 -45.30
C LEU A 16 15.81 -17.33 -44.63
N ILE A 17 16.91 -17.30 -45.40
CA ILE A 17 18.28 -17.51 -44.87
C ILE A 17 18.99 -16.16 -44.60
N LEU A 18 18.49 -15.04 -45.14
CA LEU A 18 19.01 -13.70 -44.86
C LEU A 18 18.49 -13.09 -43.54
N PHE A 19 17.56 -13.77 -42.85
CA PHE A 19 17.03 -13.32 -41.55
C PHE A 19 17.66 -14.00 -40.34
N LEU A 20 18.69 -14.85 -40.53
CA LEU A 20 19.27 -15.68 -39.46
C LEU A 20 20.69 -15.26 -39.02
N LEU A 21 21.20 -14.10 -39.46
CA LEU A 21 22.59 -13.68 -39.21
C LEU A 21 22.77 -12.16 -39.02
N VAL A 22 21.81 -11.50 -38.37
CA VAL A 22 22.07 -10.25 -37.64
C VAL A 22 21.69 -10.58 -36.19
N GLY A 23 22.61 -11.20 -35.46
CA GLY A 23 23.70 -10.45 -34.87
C GLY A 23 23.20 -10.07 -33.48
N THR A 24 23.60 -10.89 -32.52
CA THR A 24 23.30 -10.76 -31.08
C THR A 24 23.46 -9.32 -30.64
N MET A 25 22.37 -8.56 -30.65
CA MET A 25 22.24 -7.42 -29.78
C MET A 25 22.20 -8.02 -28.37
N GLN A 26 23.37 -8.07 -27.72
CA GLN A 26 23.41 -7.77 -26.31
C GLN A 26 22.70 -6.43 -26.19
N VAL A 27 21.40 -6.49 -25.91
CA VAL A 27 20.82 -5.53 -25.02
C VAL A 27 21.71 -5.64 -23.79
N ASN A 28 22.63 -4.69 -23.65
CA ASN A 28 22.92 -4.20 -22.32
C ASN A 28 21.53 -3.81 -21.81
N ALA A 29 20.88 -4.75 -21.14
CA ALA A 29 19.94 -4.40 -20.12
C ALA A 29 20.69 -3.30 -19.38
N LEU A 30 20.13 -2.10 -19.42
CA LEU A 30 20.46 -1.13 -18.40
C LEU A 30 20.24 -1.94 -17.13
N ASN A 31 21.34 -2.39 -16.54
CA ASN A 31 21.40 -2.71 -15.15
C ASN A 31 20.96 -1.37 -14.53
N MET A 32 19.64 -1.19 -14.39
CA MET A 32 19.10 -0.53 -13.23
C MET A 32 19.56 -1.42 -12.10
N ASP A 33 20.83 -1.20 -11.78
CA ASP A 33 21.43 -1.48 -10.52
C ASP A 33 20.48 -0.80 -9.55
N THR A 34 19.52 -1.58 -9.06
CA THR A 34 18.74 -1.29 -7.87
C THR A 34 19.63 -1.61 -6.68
N THR A 35 20.90 -1.18 -6.76
CA THR A 35 21.63 -0.75 -5.58
C THR A 35 20.77 0.35 -5.00
N GLY A 36 20.12 0.02 -3.88
CA GLY A 36 19.22 0.92 -3.17
C GLY A 36 19.94 2.21 -2.87
N SER A 37 19.76 3.20 -3.76
CA SER A 37 19.85 4.59 -3.39
C SER A 37 18.74 4.75 -2.36
N GLU A 38 19.09 4.75 -1.07
CA GLU A 38 18.19 5.23 -0.03
C GLU A 38 17.59 6.53 -0.59
N ALA A 39 16.28 6.57 -0.80
CA ALA A 39 15.66 7.77 -1.32
C ALA A 39 15.95 8.88 -0.28
N ILE A 40 16.91 9.76 -0.61
CA ILE A 40 17.33 10.82 0.29
C ILE A 40 16.24 11.89 0.24
N PHE A 41 15.41 11.92 1.28
CA PHE A 41 14.45 13.01 1.46
C PHE A 41 15.08 14.13 2.27
N THR A 42 15.05 15.33 1.72
CA THR A 42 15.63 16.53 2.33
C THR A 42 14.93 16.96 3.62
N ASP A 43 13.72 16.46 3.86
CA ASP A 43 12.87 16.73 5.03
C ASP A 43 12.62 15.48 5.89
N MET A 44 13.45 14.43 5.75
CA MET A 44 13.42 13.31 6.67
C MET A 44 13.79 13.81 8.08
N PRO A 45 12.93 13.64 9.10
CA PRO A 45 13.26 14.10 10.45
C PRO A 45 14.33 13.22 11.09
N ASP A 46 14.93 13.72 12.17
CA ASP A 46 15.78 12.96 13.10
C ASP A 46 15.08 12.92 14.47
N ASP A 47 14.01 12.13 14.55
CA ASP A 47 13.13 12.04 15.72
C ASP A 47 12.42 10.67 15.81
N TRP A 48 11.38 10.60 16.65
CA TRP A 48 10.57 9.40 16.88
C TRP A 48 10.00 8.76 15.61
N SER A 49 9.80 9.54 14.55
CA SER A 49 9.14 9.10 13.31
C SER A 49 10.12 8.60 12.24
N THR A 50 11.43 8.87 12.39
CA THR A 50 12.44 8.58 11.36
C THR A 50 12.47 7.13 10.93
N ALA A 51 12.52 6.21 11.90
CA ALA A 51 12.56 4.78 11.61
C ALA A 51 11.29 4.34 10.86
N ALA A 52 10.13 4.74 11.36
CA ALA A 52 8.85 4.40 10.75
C ALA A 52 8.71 4.95 9.32
N LEU A 53 9.15 6.20 9.09
CA LEU A 53 9.15 6.81 7.76
C LEU A 53 10.09 6.09 6.79
N LYS A 54 11.32 5.77 7.21
CA LYS A 54 12.26 4.98 6.40
C LYS A 54 11.65 3.63 6.01
N HIS A 55 11.12 2.90 6.99
CA HIS A 55 10.42 1.64 6.74
C HIS A 55 9.24 1.79 5.78
N ALA A 56 8.45 2.86 5.92
CA ALA A 56 7.32 3.12 5.03
C ALA A 56 7.76 3.40 3.59
N VAL A 57 8.88 4.09 3.39
CA VAL A 57 9.42 4.34 2.04
C VAL A 57 10.04 3.07 1.44
N GLU A 58 10.90 2.38 2.19
CA GLU A 58 11.55 1.14 1.76
C GLU A 58 10.52 0.10 1.33
N ASN A 59 9.38 0.06 2.03
CA ASN A 59 8.27 -0.85 1.76
C ASN A 59 7.22 -0.29 0.78
N GLY A 60 7.52 0.85 0.15
CA GLY A 60 6.67 1.47 -0.87
C GLY A 60 5.34 1.99 -0.35
N LEU A 61 5.12 2.02 0.97
CA LEU A 61 3.90 2.52 1.59
C LEU A 61 3.77 4.01 1.36
N LEU A 62 4.81 4.78 1.65
CA LEU A 62 4.86 6.21 1.40
C LEU A 62 5.78 6.52 0.24
N VAL A 63 5.27 7.33 -0.68
CA VAL A 63 6.05 7.88 -1.80
C VAL A 63 6.13 9.39 -1.59
N GLY A 64 7.34 9.94 -1.74
CA GLY A 64 7.59 11.38 -1.66
C GLY A 64 7.38 12.10 -2.99
N SER A 65 7.57 13.41 -2.98
CA SER A 65 7.49 14.27 -4.17
C SER A 65 8.55 15.35 -4.11
N GLY A 66 9.24 15.61 -5.23
CA GLY A 66 10.26 16.66 -5.32
C GLY A 66 11.41 16.54 -4.31
N GLY A 67 11.83 15.32 -3.96
CA GLY A 67 12.89 15.07 -2.98
C GLY A 67 12.46 15.27 -1.52
N LYS A 68 11.14 15.27 -1.25
CA LYS A 68 10.56 15.41 0.09
C LYS A 68 9.56 14.30 0.41
N ILE A 69 9.48 13.89 1.67
CA ILE A 69 8.51 12.90 2.17
C ILE A 69 7.31 13.57 2.85
N LEU A 70 7.39 14.86 3.18
CA LEU A 70 6.34 15.68 3.74
C LEU A 70 5.75 15.09 5.04
N PRO A 71 6.57 14.85 6.08
CA PRO A 71 6.15 14.06 7.25
C PRO A 71 4.99 14.69 8.03
N ASN A 72 4.85 16.02 7.98
CA ASN A 72 3.84 16.78 8.71
C ASN A 72 2.56 17.04 7.90
N ASP A 73 2.52 16.69 6.62
CA ASP A 73 1.32 16.85 5.81
C ASP A 73 0.28 15.81 6.22
N TYR A 74 -0.99 16.21 6.22
CA TYR A 74 -2.11 15.31 6.48
C TYR A 74 -2.37 14.39 5.28
N LEU A 75 -2.67 13.12 5.59
CA LEU A 75 -3.06 12.15 4.58
C LEU A 75 -4.51 12.34 4.16
N THR A 76 -4.75 12.28 2.86
CA THR A 76 -6.11 12.20 2.34
C THR A 76 -6.63 10.77 2.34
N ARG A 77 -7.95 10.61 2.31
CA ARG A 77 -8.59 9.29 2.11
C ARG A 77 -8.12 8.63 0.82
N ALA A 78 -7.94 9.38 -0.27
CA ALA A 78 -7.36 8.87 -1.53
C ALA A 78 -5.96 8.28 -1.33
N GLN A 79 -5.09 8.97 -0.60
CA GLN A 79 -3.76 8.48 -0.29
C GLN A 79 -3.82 7.24 0.60
N MET A 80 -4.69 7.21 1.61
CA MET A 80 -4.91 6.01 2.43
C MET A 80 -5.27 4.78 1.58
N ALA A 81 -6.22 4.94 0.65
CA ALA A 81 -6.62 3.86 -0.26
C ALA A 81 -5.45 3.37 -1.11
N ALA A 82 -4.66 4.29 -1.69
CA ALA A 82 -3.50 3.94 -2.49
C ALA A 82 -2.44 3.18 -1.69
N VAL A 83 -2.20 3.55 -0.43
CA VAL A 83 -1.23 2.85 0.42
C VAL A 83 -1.74 1.47 0.82
N ILE A 84 -2.99 1.35 1.30
CA ILE A 84 -3.50 0.07 1.78
C ILE A 84 -3.59 -0.97 0.64
N VAL A 85 -4.00 -0.55 -0.55
CA VAL A 85 -4.07 -1.41 -1.73
C VAL A 85 -2.68 -1.91 -2.13
N ARG A 86 -1.68 -1.03 -2.12
CA ARG A 86 -0.31 -1.40 -2.45
C ARG A 86 0.29 -2.34 -1.40
N ALA A 87 0.03 -2.08 -0.13
CA ALA A 87 0.51 -2.91 0.98
C ALA A 87 -0.01 -4.36 0.86
N PHE A 88 -1.29 -4.52 0.54
CA PHE A 88 -1.96 -5.83 0.43
C PHE A 88 -1.98 -6.40 -1.00
N ASN A 89 -1.34 -5.73 -1.95
CA ASN A 89 -1.34 -6.09 -3.38
C ASN A 89 -2.74 -6.40 -3.93
N ALA A 90 -3.74 -5.61 -3.53
CA ALA A 90 -5.13 -5.85 -3.89
C ALA A 90 -5.38 -5.49 -5.36
N SER A 91 -6.02 -6.40 -6.10
CA SER A 91 -6.25 -6.26 -7.54
C SER A 91 -7.73 -6.12 -7.90
N GLU A 92 -8.63 -6.77 -7.17
CA GLU A 92 -10.06 -6.73 -7.43
C GLU A 92 -10.68 -5.35 -7.18
N LYS A 93 -11.56 -4.92 -8.08
CA LYS A 93 -12.22 -3.61 -8.05
C LYS A 93 -13.72 -3.78 -7.84
N ALA A 94 -14.31 -2.93 -7.00
CA ALA A 94 -15.75 -2.76 -6.93
C ALA A 94 -16.21 -1.72 -7.98
N ASP A 95 -17.48 -1.75 -8.37
CA ASP A 95 -18.07 -0.65 -9.12
C ASP A 95 -18.33 0.54 -8.18
N LEU A 96 -17.77 1.70 -8.52
CA LEU A 96 -17.96 2.94 -7.77
C LEU A 96 -18.86 3.95 -8.49
N SER A 97 -19.58 3.54 -9.55
CA SER A 97 -20.49 4.41 -10.30
C SER A 97 -21.56 5.11 -9.44
N GLY A 98 -21.91 4.53 -8.29
CA GLY A 98 -22.82 5.13 -7.30
C GLY A 98 -22.20 6.26 -6.46
N TYR A 99 -20.89 6.50 -6.56
CA TYR A 99 -20.19 7.56 -5.83
C TYR A 99 -19.88 8.75 -6.75
N SER A 100 -20.52 9.88 -6.46
CA SER A 100 -20.48 11.08 -7.31
C SER A 100 -19.13 11.80 -7.38
N ASP A 101 -18.22 11.50 -6.45
CA ASP A 101 -16.92 12.16 -6.29
C ASP A 101 -15.71 11.28 -6.66
N VAL A 102 -15.96 10.17 -7.36
CA VAL A 102 -14.91 9.31 -7.93
C VAL A 102 -15.13 9.18 -9.43
N LYS A 103 -14.26 9.80 -10.23
CA LYS A 103 -14.29 9.67 -11.69
C LYS A 103 -13.30 8.59 -12.12
N PRO A 104 -13.59 7.79 -13.16
CA PRO A 104 -12.65 6.78 -13.66
C PRO A 104 -11.27 7.32 -14.06
N THR A 105 -11.17 8.62 -14.36
CA THR A 105 -9.92 9.29 -14.74
C THR A 105 -9.11 9.82 -13.55
N ASP A 106 -9.66 9.78 -12.34
CA ASP A 106 -8.94 10.23 -11.15
C ASP A 106 -7.80 9.26 -10.82
N TRP A 107 -6.63 9.76 -10.46
CA TRP A 107 -5.45 8.94 -10.17
C TRP A 107 -5.70 7.91 -9.05
N PHE A 108 -6.65 8.19 -8.15
CA PHE A 108 -7.02 7.34 -7.02
C PHE A 108 -8.21 6.41 -7.31
N ALA A 109 -8.85 6.49 -8.48
CA ALA A 109 -10.10 5.79 -8.76
C ALA A 109 -9.97 4.27 -8.56
N ASP A 110 -8.91 3.70 -9.12
CA ASP A 110 -8.59 2.27 -8.98
C ASP A 110 -8.34 1.88 -7.53
N SER A 111 -7.50 2.64 -6.83
CA SER A 111 -7.19 2.38 -5.42
C SER A 111 -8.41 2.50 -4.53
N MET A 112 -9.30 3.46 -4.78
CA MET A 112 -10.57 3.58 -4.08
C MET A 112 -11.48 2.39 -4.33
N ALA A 113 -11.59 1.94 -5.58
CA ALA A 113 -12.40 0.78 -5.95
C ALA A 113 -11.89 -0.50 -5.31
N GLN A 114 -10.57 -0.66 -5.22
CA GLN A 114 -9.91 -1.79 -4.59
C GLN A 114 -10.06 -1.77 -3.07
N ALA A 115 -9.81 -0.62 -2.42
CA ALA A 115 -10.01 -0.48 -0.97
C ALA A 115 -11.48 -0.68 -0.56
N HIS A 116 -12.43 -0.26 -1.39
CA HIS A 116 -13.85 -0.53 -1.20
C HIS A 116 -14.17 -2.02 -1.36
N LYS A 117 -13.62 -2.67 -2.39
CA LYS A 117 -13.78 -4.11 -2.63
C LYS A 117 -13.22 -4.98 -1.50
N MET A 118 -12.09 -4.58 -0.92
CA MET A 118 -11.51 -5.21 0.27
C MET A 118 -12.38 -5.03 1.52
N GLY A 119 -13.37 -4.13 1.47
CA GLY A 119 -14.23 -3.77 2.61
C GLY A 119 -13.54 -2.91 3.66
N VAL A 120 -12.34 -2.38 3.38
CA VAL A 120 -11.55 -1.62 4.37
C VAL A 120 -11.94 -0.14 4.40
N MET A 121 -12.35 0.42 3.26
CA MET A 121 -12.82 1.80 3.14
C MET A 121 -14.25 1.86 2.62
N GLN A 122 -15.07 2.67 3.26
CA GLN A 122 -16.47 2.88 2.90
C GLN A 122 -16.73 4.37 2.67
N GLY A 123 -17.64 4.65 1.74
CA GLY A 123 -18.22 5.97 1.53
C GLY A 123 -19.49 6.17 2.36
N SER A 124 -20.06 7.36 2.28
CA SER A 124 -21.39 7.66 2.82
C SER A 124 -22.07 8.73 1.96
N ASN A 125 -23.40 8.77 1.97
CA ASN A 125 -24.18 9.78 1.25
C ASN A 125 -23.81 9.90 -0.25
N GLY A 126 -23.54 8.77 -0.92
CA GLY A 126 -23.17 8.74 -2.34
C GLY A 126 -21.79 9.36 -2.64
N LYS A 127 -20.89 9.42 -1.65
CA LYS A 127 -19.53 9.96 -1.78
C LYS A 127 -18.47 9.12 -1.05
N MET A 128 -17.28 9.02 -1.62
CA MET A 128 -16.10 8.37 -1.00
C MET A 128 -15.22 9.37 -0.24
N TYR A 129 -15.39 10.67 -0.49
CA TYR A 129 -14.64 11.79 0.09
C TYR A 129 -13.12 11.67 -0.11
N PRO A 130 -12.62 11.42 -1.34
CA PRO A 130 -11.21 11.10 -1.58
C PRO A 130 -10.25 12.23 -1.21
N ALA A 131 -10.68 13.50 -1.34
CA ALA A 131 -9.88 14.68 -1.03
C ALA A 131 -9.87 15.07 0.45
N ASN A 132 -10.78 14.51 1.26
CA ASN A 132 -10.80 14.82 2.69
C ASN A 132 -9.59 14.21 3.39
N PHE A 133 -9.06 14.92 4.38
CA PHE A 133 -8.07 14.33 5.28
C PHE A 133 -8.70 13.21 6.10
N ILE A 134 -7.94 12.13 6.29
CA ILE A 134 -8.41 10.98 7.05
C ILE A 134 -8.23 11.24 8.54
N THR A 135 -9.28 10.96 9.29
CA THR A 135 -9.28 11.06 10.75
C THR A 135 -8.60 9.86 11.39
N ARG A 136 -8.14 10.01 12.62
CA ARG A 136 -7.47 8.94 13.37
C ARG A 136 -8.38 7.72 13.58
N GLN A 137 -9.67 7.92 13.88
CA GLN A 137 -10.62 6.81 14.00
C GLN A 137 -10.87 6.09 12.67
N GLU A 138 -10.83 6.80 11.54
CA GLU A 138 -10.93 6.17 10.22
C GLU A 138 -9.67 5.35 9.91
N VAL A 139 -8.48 5.82 10.30
CA VAL A 139 -7.25 5.00 10.19
C VAL A 139 -7.37 3.74 11.05
N CYS A 140 -7.87 3.83 12.29
CA CYS A 140 -8.14 2.65 13.12
C CYS A 140 -9.09 1.67 12.42
N ALA A 141 -10.21 2.16 11.89
CA ALA A 141 -11.20 1.35 11.18
C ALA A 141 -10.61 0.63 9.97
N VAL A 142 -9.87 1.35 9.12
CA VAL A 142 -9.22 0.77 7.94
C VAL A 142 -8.21 -0.30 8.34
N MET A 143 -7.37 -0.03 9.34
CA MET A 143 -6.35 -0.97 9.79
C MET A 143 -6.96 -2.20 10.46
N ALA A 144 -7.95 -2.03 11.34
CA ALA A 144 -8.67 -3.15 11.95
C ALA A 144 -9.26 -4.08 10.89
N ARG A 145 -9.95 -3.53 9.88
CA ARG A 145 -10.56 -4.32 8.79
C ARG A 145 -9.54 -4.98 7.88
N ALA A 146 -8.43 -4.31 7.60
CA ALA A 146 -7.36 -4.84 6.75
C ALA A 146 -6.64 -6.02 7.41
N PHE A 147 -6.40 -5.92 8.73
CA PHE A 147 -5.77 -6.97 9.53
C PHE A 147 -6.76 -7.96 10.14
N LYS A 148 -8.05 -7.83 9.83
CA LYS A 148 -9.13 -8.70 10.34
C LYS A 148 -9.13 -8.78 11.88
N LEU A 149 -8.88 -7.64 12.54
CA LEU A 149 -9.05 -7.54 13.98
C LEU A 149 -10.54 -7.59 14.30
N GLU A 150 -10.91 -8.43 15.26
CA GLU A 150 -12.28 -8.50 15.76
C GLU A 150 -12.62 -7.22 16.54
N PRO A 151 -13.75 -6.55 16.24
CA PRO A 151 -14.19 -5.40 17.02
C PRO A 151 -14.38 -5.76 18.49
N GLU A 152 -13.92 -4.89 19.38
CA GLU A 152 -14.03 -5.11 20.83
C GLU A 152 -15.13 -4.25 21.46
N GLU A 153 -15.76 -4.73 22.54
CA GLU A 153 -16.81 -3.97 23.24
C GLU A 153 -16.24 -2.92 24.21
N LYS A 154 -14.98 -3.09 24.65
CA LYS A 154 -14.36 -2.26 25.68
C LYS A 154 -12.92 -1.91 25.34
N ILE A 155 -12.52 -0.70 25.69
CA ILE A 155 -11.14 -0.23 25.61
C ILE A 155 -10.40 -0.52 26.92
N ASN A 156 -9.16 -1.01 26.83
CA ASN A 156 -8.34 -1.39 27.99
C ASN A 156 -7.46 -0.24 28.53
N LYS A 157 -7.64 0.97 27.98
CA LYS A 157 -6.96 2.20 28.36
C LYS A 157 -7.96 3.32 28.59
N THR A 158 -7.58 4.27 29.43
CA THR A 158 -8.41 5.47 29.69
C THR A 158 -7.93 6.62 28.81
N PHE A 159 -8.87 7.25 28.10
CA PHE A 159 -8.64 8.50 27.37
C PHE A 159 -9.71 9.51 27.75
N THR A 160 -9.31 10.77 27.94
CA THR A 160 -10.24 11.83 28.34
C THR A 160 -11.20 12.27 27.22
N ASP A 161 -10.96 11.82 25.99
CA ASP A 161 -11.74 12.12 24.79
C ASP A 161 -12.29 10.84 24.11
N ALA A 162 -12.35 9.72 24.83
CA ALA A 162 -12.89 8.46 24.31
C ALA A 162 -14.38 8.58 23.91
N ASP A 163 -15.11 9.52 24.50
CA ASP A 163 -16.50 9.85 24.18
C ASP A 163 -16.67 10.48 22.78
N LYS A 164 -15.58 11.02 22.20
CA LYS A 164 -15.59 11.57 20.83
C LYS A 164 -15.49 10.50 19.74
N ILE A 165 -15.21 9.24 20.10
CA ILE A 165 -15.17 8.15 19.13
C ILE A 165 -16.59 7.91 18.60
N SER A 166 -16.75 7.98 17.29
CA SER A 166 -18.05 7.73 16.65
C SER A 166 -18.51 6.29 16.87
N ASP A 167 -19.81 6.07 17.10
CA ASP A 167 -20.35 4.75 17.44
C ASP A 167 -19.97 3.66 16.42
N TRP A 168 -19.99 3.99 15.13
CA TRP A 168 -19.64 3.07 14.05
C TRP A 168 -18.16 2.62 14.09
N ALA A 169 -17.28 3.39 14.70
CA ALA A 169 -15.84 3.14 14.75
C ALA A 169 -15.38 2.53 16.09
N LYS A 170 -16.22 2.56 17.14
CA LYS A 170 -15.83 2.21 18.50
C LYS A 170 -15.14 0.85 18.59
N GLY A 171 -15.77 -0.20 18.08
CA GLY A 171 -15.21 -1.55 18.23
C GLY A 171 -13.87 -1.72 17.54
N GLU A 172 -13.69 -1.10 16.37
CA GLU A 172 -12.44 -1.15 15.61
C GLU A 172 -11.34 -0.31 16.28
N VAL A 173 -11.69 0.88 16.79
CA VAL A 173 -10.78 1.72 17.58
C VAL A 173 -10.32 0.99 18.84
N TYR A 174 -11.24 0.30 19.52
CA TYR A 174 -10.92 -0.46 20.74
C TYR A 174 -9.96 -1.60 20.42
N ALA A 175 -10.24 -2.40 19.38
CA ALA A 175 -9.35 -3.49 18.96
C ALA A 175 -7.92 -2.99 18.64
N VAL A 176 -7.81 -1.87 17.93
CA VAL A 176 -6.51 -1.30 17.53
C VAL A 176 -5.73 -0.77 18.75
N VAL A 177 -6.42 -0.13 19.71
CA VAL A 177 -5.81 0.36 20.95
C VAL A 177 -5.39 -0.80 21.86
N ASN A 178 -6.27 -1.79 22.02
CA ASN A 178 -6.07 -2.93 22.92
C ASN A 178 -4.94 -3.82 22.43
N GLY A 179 -4.82 -4.00 21.11
CA GLY A 179 -3.68 -4.64 20.44
C GLY A 179 -2.37 -3.84 20.51
N GLY A 180 -2.38 -2.64 21.09
CA GLY A 180 -1.18 -1.82 21.28
C GLY A 180 -0.66 -1.14 20.02
N TYR A 181 -1.39 -1.22 18.91
CA TYR A 181 -0.96 -0.67 17.62
C TYR A 181 -1.06 0.84 17.55
N ILE A 182 -2.03 1.42 18.28
CA ILE A 182 -2.18 2.87 18.42
C ILE A 182 -2.18 3.25 19.90
N GLN A 183 -1.52 4.37 20.17
CA GLN A 183 -1.41 4.95 21.49
C GLN A 183 -1.90 6.40 21.43
N GLY A 184 -2.43 6.88 22.56
CA GLY A 184 -2.69 8.30 22.75
C GLY A 184 -1.46 9.03 23.29
N HIS A 185 -1.56 10.35 23.41
CA HIS A 185 -0.54 11.20 24.01
C HIS A 185 -1.17 12.02 25.14
N ASN A 186 -0.56 12.05 26.31
CA ASN A 186 -1.06 12.77 27.49
C ASN A 186 -2.54 12.45 27.84
N GLY A 187 -2.94 11.18 27.72
CA GLY A 187 -4.32 10.75 28.00
C GLY A 187 -5.35 11.11 26.92
N ILE A 188 -4.91 11.62 25.76
CA ILE A 188 -5.78 11.98 24.62
C ILE A 188 -5.55 10.99 23.48
N LEU A 189 -6.62 10.42 22.94
CA LEU A 189 -6.57 9.57 21.76
C LEU A 189 -6.61 10.38 20.46
N ASP A 190 -7.35 11.49 20.45
CA ASP A 190 -7.67 12.36 19.32
C ASP A 190 -8.33 11.63 18.14
N PRO A 191 -9.52 11.02 18.34
CA PRO A 191 -10.15 10.18 17.31
C PRO A 191 -10.60 10.95 16.06
N LEU A 192 -10.90 12.25 16.20
CA LEU A 192 -11.38 13.10 15.11
C LEU A 192 -10.26 13.94 14.47
N GLY A 193 -9.06 13.95 15.06
CA GLY A 193 -7.90 14.62 14.49
C GLY A 193 -7.41 13.97 13.20
N TYR A 194 -6.84 14.79 12.31
CA TYR A 194 -6.26 14.30 11.06
C TYR A 194 -4.88 13.69 11.28
N VAL A 195 -4.57 12.65 10.50
CA VAL A 195 -3.32 11.90 10.66
C VAL A 195 -2.27 12.43 9.69
N THR A 196 -1.10 12.80 10.23
CA THR A 196 0.05 13.18 9.41
C THR A 196 0.72 11.96 8.79
N ARG A 197 1.52 12.17 7.75
CA ARG A 197 2.29 11.10 7.10
C ARG A 197 3.25 10.39 8.07
N ALA A 198 3.88 11.12 8.98
CA ALA A 198 4.72 10.55 10.04
C ALA A 198 3.92 9.68 11.02
N GLN A 199 2.77 10.16 11.49
CA GLN A 199 1.90 9.39 12.39
C GLN A 199 1.39 8.12 11.71
N PHE A 200 0.99 8.22 10.45
CA PHE A 200 0.57 7.06 9.65
C PHE A 200 1.67 6.03 9.48
N ALA A 201 2.89 6.47 9.14
CA ALA A 201 4.05 5.58 9.04
C ALA A 201 4.27 4.82 10.36
N GLN A 202 4.18 5.54 11.49
CA GLN A 202 4.31 4.93 12.82
C GLN A 202 3.21 3.92 13.11
N ILE A 203 1.96 4.19 12.72
CA ILE A 203 0.86 3.24 12.88
C ILE A 203 1.17 1.95 12.10
N PHE A 204 1.55 2.04 10.83
CA PHE A 204 1.93 0.87 10.03
C PHE A 204 3.12 0.12 10.63
N TYR A 205 4.13 0.84 11.12
CA TYR A 205 5.30 0.27 11.78
C TYR A 205 4.95 -0.49 13.06
N ASN A 206 3.91 -0.06 13.77
CA ASN A 206 3.41 -0.79 14.93
C ASN A 206 2.69 -2.08 14.52
N PHE A 207 1.93 -2.05 13.41
CA PHE A 207 1.19 -3.19 12.88
C PHE A 207 2.11 -4.27 12.31
N ILE A 208 3.03 -3.91 11.41
CA ILE A 208 3.80 -4.86 10.60
C ILE A 208 5.23 -4.95 11.15
N LYS A 209 5.61 -6.14 11.62
CA LYS A 209 6.93 -6.39 12.22
C LYS A 209 7.96 -6.89 11.22
N GLN A 210 7.50 -7.48 10.11
CA GLN A 210 8.38 -7.94 9.05
C GLN A 210 7.68 -7.86 7.69
N TYR A 211 8.44 -7.45 6.67
CA TYR A 211 8.06 -7.54 5.27
C TYR A 211 8.85 -8.66 4.60
N ILE A 212 8.15 -9.62 4.01
CA ILE A 212 8.74 -10.67 3.20
C ILE A 212 8.51 -10.33 1.72
N ARG A 213 9.61 -10.03 1.02
CA ARG A 213 9.60 -9.53 -0.36
C ARG A 213 10.47 -10.34 -1.32
N THR A 214 11.21 -11.30 -0.79
CA THR A 214 12.01 -12.24 -1.58
C THR A 214 11.38 -13.63 -1.50
N PRO A 215 11.10 -14.28 -2.65
CA PRO A 215 10.65 -15.67 -2.67
C PRO A 215 11.60 -16.58 -1.89
N GLY A 216 11.06 -17.63 -1.27
CA GLY A 216 11.85 -18.59 -0.53
C GLY A 216 11.14 -19.21 0.68
N GLU A 217 11.87 -20.12 1.33
CA GLU A 217 11.44 -20.76 2.57
C GLU A 217 11.94 -19.96 3.78
N TYR A 218 11.03 -19.64 4.70
CA TYR A 218 11.32 -18.94 5.95
C TYR A 218 10.96 -19.86 7.12
N THR A 219 11.98 -20.18 7.93
CA THR A 219 11.85 -21.00 9.16
C THR A 219 11.87 -20.18 10.44
N LYS A 220 12.06 -18.86 10.32
CA LYS A 220 11.97 -17.89 11.40
C LYS A 220 11.41 -16.59 10.85
N VAL A 221 10.47 -16.02 11.58
CA VAL A 221 9.83 -14.74 11.29
C VAL A 221 9.72 -13.91 12.57
N ALA A 222 9.50 -12.62 12.42
CA ALA A 222 9.26 -11.73 13.54
C ALA A 222 7.96 -12.12 14.28
N ASP A 223 7.95 -11.95 15.59
CA ASP A 223 6.73 -12.07 16.39
C ASP A 223 5.78 -10.90 16.07
N GLY A 224 4.51 -11.18 15.79
CA GLY A 224 3.49 -10.22 15.35
C GLY A 224 3.10 -10.34 13.87
N ASN A 225 2.49 -9.30 13.31
CA ASN A 225 2.00 -9.37 11.93
C ASN A 225 3.14 -9.29 10.92
N ILE A 226 3.13 -10.21 9.95
CA ILE A 226 4.09 -10.27 8.85
C ILE A 226 3.36 -9.99 7.55
N MET A 227 3.93 -9.12 6.72
CA MET A 227 3.40 -8.79 5.40
C MET A 227 4.19 -9.51 4.33
N ILE A 228 3.54 -10.44 3.63
CA ILE A 228 4.11 -11.16 2.48
C ILE A 228 3.63 -10.46 1.21
N ASN A 229 4.56 -9.87 0.46
CA ASN A 229 4.28 -9.12 -0.76
C ASN A 229 5.15 -9.60 -1.94
N THR A 230 5.26 -10.92 -2.06
CA THR A 230 5.94 -11.60 -3.17
C THR A 230 5.39 -13.02 -3.29
N PRO A 231 5.25 -13.57 -4.51
CA PRO A 231 4.85 -14.96 -4.67
C PRO A 231 5.93 -15.93 -4.17
N ASP A 232 5.60 -17.21 -4.11
CA ASP A 232 6.55 -18.30 -3.85
C ASP A 232 7.28 -18.19 -2.49
N VAL A 233 6.55 -17.75 -1.47
CA VAL A 233 6.98 -17.76 -0.07
C VAL A 233 6.38 -18.95 0.64
N THR A 234 7.24 -19.76 1.26
CA THR A 234 6.83 -20.86 2.13
C THR A 234 7.22 -20.53 3.57
N LEU A 235 6.23 -20.45 4.45
CA LEU A 235 6.44 -20.39 5.88
C LEU A 235 6.47 -21.81 6.43
N LYS A 236 7.56 -22.19 7.11
CA LYS A 236 7.76 -23.56 7.61
C LYS A 236 8.14 -23.54 9.07
N ASP A 237 7.34 -24.21 9.91
CA ASP A 237 7.58 -24.33 11.34
C ASP A 237 7.66 -22.97 12.07
N VAL A 238 6.90 -21.97 11.61
CA VAL A 238 6.81 -20.61 12.18
C VAL A 238 5.45 -20.31 12.79
#